data_AF-A0A2N2F8Y3-F1
#
_entry.id   AF-A0A2N2F8Y3-F1
#
_cell.length_a   1.000
_cell.length_b   1.000
_cell.length_c   1.000
_cell.angle_alpha   90.00
_cell.angle_beta   90.00
_cell.angle_gamma   90.00
#
_symmetry.space_group_name_H-M   'P 1'
#
loop_
_entity.id
_entity.type
_entity.pdbx_description
1 polymer ?
#
loop_
_entity_poly.entity_id
_entity_poly.type
_entity_poly.pdbx_seq_one_letter_code
_entity_poly.pdbx_strand_id
1 'polypeptide(L)'
;IAFVQLHLLGEVLQLVARSGEIDNFIISVPFDWLFKREPGGAYLKTIASYLAGDGQKHVLGKPMMVVSRQYESSEEIRKWIPVFKNILMSAGIPVYEGLPRAVRALAKTAKYYEYQLDK
;
A
#
# COMPACT_ATOMS: atom_id res chain seq x y z
N ILE A 1 -8.82 -11.50 0.14
CA ILE A 1 -10.00 -11.35 1.01
C ILE A 1 -10.18 -9.89 1.44
N ALA A 2 -9.19 -9.24 2.08
CA ALA A 2 -9.33 -7.84 2.53
C ALA A 2 -9.70 -6.81 1.43
N PHE A 3 -9.13 -6.92 0.23
CA PHE A 3 -9.46 -6.00 -0.86
C PHE A 3 -10.83 -6.25 -1.52
N VAL A 4 -11.57 -7.29 -1.13
CA VAL A 4 -12.89 -7.61 -1.72
C VAL A 4 -14.00 -6.71 -1.16
N GLN A 5 -13.83 -6.23 0.08
CA GLN A 5 -14.76 -5.35 0.76
C GLN A 5 -13.95 -4.25 1.45
N LEU A 6 -13.90 -3.06 0.84
CA LEU A 6 -13.05 -1.96 1.30
C LEU A 6 -13.43 -1.47 2.70
N HIS A 7 -14.71 -1.57 3.10
CA HIS A 7 -15.13 -1.20 4.47
C HIS A 7 -14.43 -2.09 5.52
N LEU A 8 -14.35 -3.40 5.28
CA LEU A 8 -13.68 -4.34 6.20
C LEU A 8 -12.19 -4.04 6.28
N LEU A 9 -11.57 -3.63 5.16
CA LEU A 9 -10.18 -3.20 5.18
C LEU A 9 -10.00 -1.98 6.11
N GLY A 10 -10.89 -0.99 6.04
CA GLY A 10 -10.86 0.17 6.94
C GLY A 10 -10.98 -0.21 8.42
N GLU A 11 -11.92 -1.09 8.76
CA GLU A 11 -12.11 -1.60 10.12
C GLU A 11 -10.87 -2.33 10.63
N VAL A 12 -10.27 -3.20 9.81
CA VAL A 12 -9.03 -3.93 10.16
C VAL A 12 -7.87 -2.96 10.36
N LEU A 13 -7.68 -2.00 9.45
CA LEU A 13 -6.62 -0.98 9.59
C LEU A 13 -6.78 -0.22 10.91
N GLN A 14 -8.00 0.20 11.24
CA GLN A 14 -8.26 0.94 12.46
C GLN A 14 -8.06 0.10 13.72
N LEU A 15 -8.53 -1.16 13.70
CA LEU A 15 -8.36 -2.09 14.82
C LEU A 15 -6.86 -2.31 15.11
N VAL A 16 -6.08 -2.62 14.08
CA VAL A 16 -4.64 -2.88 14.23
C VAL A 16 -3.90 -1.58 14.60
N ALA A 17 -4.28 -0.42 14.04
CA ALA A 17 -3.68 0.85 14.41
C ALA A 17 -3.88 1.17 15.90
N ARG A 18 -5.07 0.88 16.45
CA ARG A 18 -5.42 1.12 17.87
C ARG A 18 -4.76 0.14 18.84
N SER A 19 -4.33 -1.03 18.40
CA SER A 19 -3.70 -2.03 19.27
C SER A 19 -2.45 -1.53 19.99
N GLY A 20 -1.72 -0.58 19.39
CA GLY A 20 -0.41 -0.14 19.87
C GLY A 20 0.73 -1.09 19.53
N GLU A 21 0.47 -2.24 18.89
CA GLU A 21 1.48 -3.29 18.64
C GLU A 21 2.30 -3.08 17.36
N ILE A 22 1.91 -2.09 16.52
CA ILE A 22 2.57 -1.84 15.23
C ILE A 22 2.99 -0.38 15.08
N ASP A 23 4.13 -0.15 14.42
CA ASP A 23 4.61 1.20 14.12
C ASP A 23 4.25 1.64 12.69
N ASN A 24 3.97 0.71 11.78
CA ASN A 24 3.71 0.99 10.37
C ASN A 24 2.86 -0.09 9.70
N PHE A 25 2.35 0.24 8.51
CA PHE A 25 1.59 -0.67 7.64
C PHE A 25 2.33 -0.96 6.34
N ILE A 26 2.42 -2.25 5.99
CA ILE A 26 2.82 -2.70 4.66
C ILE A 26 1.62 -3.35 3.98
N ILE A 27 1.05 -2.69 2.98
CA ILE A 27 -0.11 -3.17 2.23
C ILE A 27 0.37 -3.86 0.95
N SER A 28 0.32 -5.20 0.93
CA SER A 28 0.70 -5.99 -0.24
C SER A 28 -0.48 -6.16 -1.19
N VAL A 29 -0.38 -5.59 -2.40
CA VAL A 29 -1.43 -5.54 -3.41
C VAL A 29 -1.07 -6.48 -4.58
N PRO A 30 -1.76 -7.63 -4.73
CA PRO A 30 -1.54 -8.54 -5.85
C PRO A 30 -2.31 -8.07 -7.08
N PHE A 31 -1.60 -7.53 -8.07
CA PHE A 31 -2.21 -6.93 -9.26
C PHE A 31 -2.92 -7.98 -10.12
N ASP A 32 -2.37 -9.18 -10.25
CA ASP A 32 -2.93 -10.25 -11.10
C ASP A 32 -4.35 -10.65 -10.68
N TRP A 33 -4.61 -10.63 -9.37
CA TRP A 33 -5.91 -11.01 -8.82
C TRP A 33 -6.92 -9.86 -8.90
N LEU A 34 -6.44 -8.62 -8.74
CA LEU A 34 -7.29 -7.44 -8.71
C LEU A 34 -7.61 -6.91 -10.10
N PHE A 35 -6.74 -7.13 -11.08
CA PHE A 35 -7.01 -6.79 -12.46
C PHE A 35 -8.15 -7.63 -13.06
N LYS A 36 -8.28 -8.89 -12.62
CA LYS A 36 -9.34 -9.82 -13.06
C LYS A 36 -10.73 -9.50 -12.46
N ARG A 37 -10.83 -8.52 -11.55
CA ARG A 37 -12.09 -8.17 -10.85
C ARG A 37 -13.03 -7.28 -11.66
N GLU A 38 -12.49 -6.33 -12.39
CA GLU A 38 -13.28 -5.40 -13.21
C GLU A 38 -12.63 -5.21 -14.58
N PRO A 39 -13.42 -5.07 -15.65
CA PRO A 39 -12.90 -4.83 -16.99
C PRO A 39 -11.92 -3.66 -17.03
N GLY A 40 -10.81 -3.87 -17.74
CA GLY A 40 -9.82 -2.83 -17.98
C GLY A 40 -9.03 -2.38 -16.76
N GLY A 41 -9.12 -3.04 -15.60
CA GLY A 41 -8.30 -2.71 -14.42
C GLY A 41 -8.82 -1.57 -13.55
N ALA A 42 -10.07 -1.13 -13.76
CA ALA A 42 -10.72 -0.06 -12.99
C ALA A 42 -10.63 -0.29 -11.47
N TYR A 43 -10.68 -1.55 -11.03
CA TYR A 43 -10.57 -1.91 -9.63
C TYR A 43 -9.23 -1.54 -8.97
N LEU A 44 -8.12 -1.55 -9.72
CA LEU A 44 -6.82 -1.10 -9.21
C LEU A 44 -6.85 0.39 -8.88
N LYS A 45 -7.54 1.19 -9.71
CA LYS A 45 -7.76 2.62 -9.44
C LYS A 45 -8.60 2.80 -8.18
N THR A 46 -9.68 2.04 -8.03
CA THR A 46 -10.55 2.09 -6.84
C THR A 46 -9.76 1.81 -5.57
N ILE A 47 -8.90 0.78 -5.56
CA ILE A 47 -8.06 0.46 -4.41
C ILE A 47 -7.03 1.57 -4.15
N ALA A 48 -6.37 2.08 -5.18
CA ALA A 48 -5.40 3.17 -5.01
C ALA A 48 -6.08 4.43 -4.42
N SER A 49 -7.23 4.81 -4.95
CA SER A 49 -8.01 5.95 -4.48
C SER A 49 -8.52 5.75 -3.05
N TYR A 50 -8.98 4.55 -2.71
CA TYR A 50 -9.38 4.23 -1.34
C TYR A 50 -8.21 4.37 -0.37
N LEU A 51 -7.06 3.75 -0.67
CA LEU A 51 -5.87 3.81 0.18
C LEU A 51 -5.32 5.24 0.31
N ALA A 52 -5.36 6.03 -0.76
CA ALA A 52 -4.96 7.44 -0.76
C ALA A 52 -5.93 8.35 0.00
N GLY A 53 -7.20 7.96 0.12
CA GLY A 53 -8.25 8.71 0.81
C GLY A 53 -8.61 8.09 2.16
N ASP A 54 -9.75 7.42 2.22
CA ASP A 54 -10.32 6.89 3.47
C ASP A 54 -9.40 5.90 4.18
N GLY A 55 -8.64 5.08 3.45
CA GLY A 55 -7.67 4.16 4.01
C GLY A 55 -6.65 4.86 4.91
N GLN A 56 -6.19 6.06 4.56
CA GLN A 56 -5.27 6.83 5.42
C GLN A 56 -5.91 7.25 6.75
N LYS A 57 -7.22 7.55 6.76
CA LYS A 57 -7.93 7.94 7.98
C LYS A 57 -7.95 6.81 9.00
N HIS A 58 -7.95 5.56 8.53
CA HIS A 58 -7.99 4.38 9.38
C HIS A 58 -6.62 3.97 9.94
N VAL A 59 -5.49 4.44 9.38
CA VAL A 59 -4.15 4.11 9.92
C VAL A 59 -3.73 5.02 11.09
N LEU A 60 -4.56 6.00 11.47
CA LEU A 60 -4.37 6.88 12.64
C LEU A 60 -2.98 7.57 12.67
N GLY A 61 -2.52 8.05 11.52
CA GLY A 61 -1.24 8.75 11.37
C GLY A 61 -0.01 7.83 11.31
N LYS A 62 -0.18 6.51 11.44
CA LYS A 62 0.93 5.56 11.28
C LYS A 62 1.38 5.51 9.81
N PRO A 63 2.70 5.48 9.53
CA PRO A 63 3.20 5.37 8.18
C PRO A 63 2.63 4.15 7.46
N MET A 64 2.17 4.35 6.22
CA MET A 64 1.68 3.28 5.36
C MET A 64 2.51 3.25 4.08
N MET A 65 2.92 2.05 3.68
CA MET A 65 3.61 1.80 2.42
C MET A 65 2.92 0.67 1.66
N VAL A 66 2.97 0.75 0.32
CA VAL A 66 2.30 -0.22 -0.55
C VAL A 66 3.33 -1.02 -1.32
N VAL A 67 3.10 -2.32 -1.42
CA VAL A 67 3.89 -3.24 -2.24
C VAL A 67 3.01 -3.72 -3.38
N SER A 68 3.35 -3.37 -4.62
CA SER A 68 2.75 -4.01 -5.79
C SER A 68 3.43 -5.35 -6.03
N ARG A 69 2.61 -6.38 -6.31
CA ARG A 69 3.08 -7.69 -6.76
C ARG A 69 2.41 -8.04 -8.07
N GLN A 70 3.21 -8.47 -9.03
CA GLN A 70 2.76 -9.04 -10.28
C GLN A 70 3.46 -10.39 -10.46
N TYR A 71 2.68 -11.47 -10.52
CA TYR A 71 3.16 -12.83 -10.68
C TYR A 71 3.13 -13.27 -12.15
N GLU A 72 2.11 -12.83 -12.91
CA GLU A 72 1.98 -13.11 -14.34
C GLU A 72 2.56 -11.96 -15.15
N SER A 73 3.35 -12.24 -16.19
CA SER A 73 3.93 -11.21 -17.07
C SER A 73 2.91 -10.67 -18.08
N SER A 74 1.82 -10.08 -17.59
CA SER A 74 0.81 -9.40 -18.41
C SER A 74 1.20 -7.95 -18.69
N GLU A 75 1.30 -7.59 -19.97
CA GLU A 75 1.55 -6.20 -20.39
C GLU A 75 0.39 -5.27 -20.06
N GLU A 76 -0.84 -5.77 -20.07
CA GLU A 76 -2.01 -4.98 -19.71
C GLU A 76 -1.99 -4.55 -18.23
N ILE A 77 -1.58 -5.47 -17.34
CA ILE A 77 -1.40 -5.17 -15.93
C ILE A 77 -0.27 -4.15 -15.72
N ARG A 78 0.83 -4.28 -16.49
CA ARG A 78 1.96 -3.34 -16.40
C ARG A 78 1.56 -1.91 -16.71
N LYS A 79 0.61 -1.68 -17.63
CA LYS A 79 0.09 -0.34 -17.95
C LYS A 79 -0.57 0.35 -16.76
N TRP A 80 -1.06 -0.41 -15.77
CA TRP A 80 -1.68 0.13 -14.57
C TRP A 80 -0.70 0.48 -13.45
N ILE A 81 0.53 -0.03 -13.48
CA ILE A 81 1.54 0.25 -12.45
C ILE A 81 1.81 1.76 -12.30
N PRO A 82 2.04 2.54 -13.38
CA PRO A 82 2.26 3.98 -13.27
C PRO A 82 1.05 4.71 -12.68
N VAL A 83 -0.17 4.35 -13.11
CA VAL A 83 -1.41 4.98 -12.63
C VAL A 83 -1.60 4.75 -11.14
N PHE A 84 -1.48 3.49 -10.71
CA PHE A 84 -1.59 3.09 -9.32
C PHE A 84 -0.54 3.78 -8.44
N LYS A 85 0.72 3.79 -8.92
CA LYS A 85 1.84 4.44 -8.23
C LYS A 85 1.63 5.94 -8.11
N ASN A 86 1.19 6.62 -9.16
CA ASN A 86 0.97 8.07 -9.14
C ASN A 86 -0.10 8.47 -8.12
N ILE A 87 -1.23 7.77 -8.08
CA ILE A 87 -2.31 8.07 -7.12
C ILE A 87 -1.79 7.99 -5.68
N LEU A 88 -1.07 6.92 -5.35
CA LEU A 88 -0.58 6.69 -4.00
C LEU A 88 0.56 7.64 -3.62
N MET A 89 1.52 7.86 -4.53
CA MET A 89 2.66 8.74 -4.27
C MET A 89 2.23 10.20 -4.12
N SER A 90 1.24 10.66 -4.90
CA SER A 90 0.66 12.00 -4.72
C SER A 90 -0.02 12.19 -3.36
N ALA A 91 -0.44 11.10 -2.71
CA ALA A 91 -0.97 11.10 -1.35
C ALA A 91 0.11 10.83 -0.28
N GLY A 92 1.39 10.82 -0.64
CA GLY A 92 2.50 10.58 0.28
C GLY A 92 2.72 9.11 0.65
N ILE A 93 2.06 8.16 -0.03
CA ILE A 93 2.20 6.73 0.22
C ILE A 93 3.27 6.17 -0.73
N PRO A 94 4.44 5.73 -0.23
CA PRO A 94 5.46 5.15 -1.09
C PRO A 94 5.03 3.76 -1.60
N VAL A 95 5.31 3.52 -2.88
CA VAL A 95 4.98 2.26 -3.57
C VAL A 95 6.25 1.57 -4.04
N TYR A 96 6.39 0.29 -3.69
CA TYR A 96 7.53 -0.54 -4.07
C TYR A 96 7.08 -1.78 -4.84
N GLU A 97 7.88 -2.16 -5.84
CA GLU A 97 7.74 -3.44 -6.52
C GLU A 97 8.40 -4.52 -5.68
N GLY A 98 7.57 -5.35 -5.05
CA GLY A 98 8.01 -6.45 -4.20
C GLY A 98 8.38 -6.06 -2.76
N LEU A 99 8.12 -6.99 -1.85
CA LEU A 99 8.32 -6.81 -0.41
C LEU A 99 9.79 -6.55 -0.02
N PRO A 100 10.82 -7.21 -0.62
CA PRO A 100 12.20 -6.95 -0.24
C PRO A 100 12.63 -5.49 -0.41
N ARG A 101 12.13 -4.80 -1.45
CA ARG A 101 12.44 -3.38 -1.68
C ARG A 101 11.79 -2.48 -0.63
N ALA A 102 10.53 -2.75 -0.30
CA ALA A 102 9.82 -2.04 0.77
C ALA A 102 10.52 -2.21 2.12
N VAL A 103 10.81 -3.44 2.52
CA VAL A 103 11.47 -3.73 3.81
C VAL A 103 12.85 -3.07 3.86
N ARG A 104 13.63 -3.12 2.77
CA ARG A 104 14.94 -2.45 2.71
C ARG A 104 14.81 -0.93 2.85
N ALA A 105 13.79 -0.32 2.26
CA ALA A 105 13.53 1.11 2.41
C ALA A 105 13.15 1.45 3.86
N LEU A 106 12.26 0.68 4.46
CA LEU A 106 11.84 0.84 5.86
C LEU A 106 13.04 0.73 6.81
N ALA A 107 13.88 -0.28 6.65
CA ALA A 107 15.08 -0.48 7.46
C ALA A 107 16.07 0.70 7.35
N LYS A 108 16.21 1.29 6.16
CA LYS A 108 17.04 2.49 5.97
C LYS A 108 16.43 3.71 6.66
N THR A 109 15.12 3.88 6.58
CA THR A 109 14.42 5.00 7.25
C THR A 109 14.53 4.87 8.76
N ALA A 110 14.37 3.67 9.32
CA ALA A 110 14.56 3.41 10.75
C ALA A 110 15.99 3.78 11.21
N LYS A 111 17.02 3.29 10.51
CA LYS A 111 18.42 3.65 10.81
C LYS A 111 18.70 5.14 10.69
N TYR A 112 18.09 5.80 9.71
CA TYR A 112 18.24 7.25 9.56
C TYR A 112 17.60 8.01 10.71
N TYR A 113 16.44 7.56 11.19
CA TYR A 113 15.78 8.13 12.36
C TYR A 113 16.63 7.98 13.63
N GLU A 114 17.18 6.78 13.87
CA GLU A 114 18.13 6.53 14.97
C GLU A 114 19.34 7.49 14.90
N TYR A 115 19.95 7.62 13.72
CA TYR A 115 21.09 8.53 13.52
C TYR A 115 20.75 10.01 13.80
N GLN A 116 19.50 10.44 13.61
CA GLN A 116 19.07 11.81 13.91
C GLN A 116 18.81 12.04 15.40
N LEU A 117 18.49 10.99 16.16
CA LEU A 117 18.30 11.08 17.61
C LEU A 117 19.63 11.13 18.38
N ASP A 118 20.69 10.54 17.81
CA ASP A 118 22.04 10.52 18.39
C ASP A 118 22.82 11.84 18.15
N LYS A 119 22.21 12.83 17.50
CA LYS A 119 22.77 14.18 17.28
C LYS A 119 22.12 15.22 18.18
#